data_AF-A0A7J7N9Z4-F1
#
_entry.id   AF-A0A7J7N9Z4-F1
#
_cell.length_a   1.000
_cell.length_b   1.000
_cell.length_c   1.000
_cell.angle_alpha   90.00
_cell.angle_beta   90.00
_cell.angle_gamma   90.00
#
_symmetry.space_group_name_H-M   'P 1'
#
loop_
_entity.id
_entity.type
_entity.pdbx_description
1 polymer ?
#
loop_
_entity_poly.entity_id
_entity_poly.type
_entity_poly.pdbx_seq_one_letter_code
_entity_poly.pdbx_strand_id
1 'polypeptide(L)'
;MYETKQVFAMQVLDLLRRSLLTTMPFSDVFLPYRYIGLLLGSKELTETMKPRKIRKPHPRNNMRLVLDKMTLKLMVSKSRNEVLYAEAGADFVDFIFRILTLPLGSVIKILGGNTNMGCIDNLYKSTGNNYIKSEKCRSMLLSPKIPQHYNCDSQLFDTKEGIELAKGYEVVNPKSPSLETASGGGFVNDQITYIVTDELSVKPL
;
A
#
# COMPACT_ATOMS: atom_id res chain seq x y z
N MET A 1 10.51 19.01 -14.72
CA MET A 1 9.22 19.65 -15.07
C MET A 1 8.21 19.23 -14.03
N TYR A 2 7.39 20.15 -13.54
CA TYR A 2 6.31 19.81 -12.63
C TYR A 2 5.12 19.21 -13.38
N GLU A 3 4.62 18.09 -12.89
CA GLU A 3 3.40 17.44 -13.36
C GLU A 3 2.48 17.19 -12.17
N THR A 4 1.27 17.75 -12.19
CA THR A 4 0.25 17.45 -11.16
C THR A 4 -0.48 16.17 -11.55
N LYS A 5 -0.53 15.19 -10.64
CA LYS A 5 -1.25 13.93 -10.84
C LYS A 5 -2.23 13.65 -9.69
N GLN A 6 -3.43 13.26 -10.06
CA GLN A 6 -4.37 12.66 -9.12
C GLN A 6 -3.99 11.18 -8.92
N VAL A 7 -3.91 10.78 -7.66
CA VAL A 7 -3.64 9.40 -7.26
C VAL A 7 -4.95 8.76 -6.86
N PHE A 8 -5.30 7.66 -7.51
CA PHE A 8 -6.46 6.85 -7.17
C PHE A 8 -6.02 5.55 -6.51
N ALA A 9 -6.96 4.82 -5.91
CA ALA A 9 -6.70 3.58 -5.19
C ALA A 9 -5.88 2.55 -5.99
N MET A 10 -6.02 2.50 -7.32
CA MET A 10 -5.22 1.59 -8.16
C MET A 10 -3.75 1.98 -8.21
N GLN A 11 -3.43 3.27 -8.41
CA GLN A 11 -2.04 3.74 -8.37
C GLN A 11 -1.40 3.52 -7.00
N VAL A 12 -2.18 3.62 -5.93
CA VAL A 12 -1.72 3.34 -4.56
C VAL A 12 -1.34 1.87 -4.38
N LEU A 13 -2.15 0.94 -4.88
CA LEU A 13 -1.80 -0.49 -4.87
C LEU A 13 -0.60 -0.81 -5.74
N ASP A 14 -0.49 -0.16 -6.90
CA ASP A 14 0.67 -0.31 -7.77
C ASP A 14 1.93 0.23 -7.09
N LEU A 15 1.83 1.35 -6.35
CA LEU A 15 2.95 1.90 -5.58
C LEU A 15 3.41 0.93 -4.49
N LEU A 16 2.47 0.38 -3.71
CA LEU A 16 2.77 -0.67 -2.71
C LEU A 16 3.42 -1.90 -3.35
N ARG A 17 2.94 -2.32 -4.51
CA ARG A 17 3.51 -3.46 -5.22
C ARG A 17 4.93 -3.16 -5.70
N ARG A 18 5.15 -1.98 -6.28
CA ARG A 18 6.44 -1.55 -6.83
C ARG A 18 7.46 -1.30 -5.74
N SER A 19 7.07 -0.75 -4.60
CA SER A 19 7.99 -0.49 -3.47
C SER A 19 8.62 -1.76 -2.90
N LEU A 20 7.97 -2.90 -3.11
CA LEU A 20 8.45 -4.20 -2.67
C LEU A 20 9.27 -4.93 -3.75
N LEU A 21 9.32 -4.40 -4.98
CA LEU A 21 9.94 -5.05 -6.14
C LEU A 21 11.04 -4.21 -6.78
N THR A 22 11.03 -2.89 -6.62
CA THR A 22 11.89 -1.97 -7.35
C THR A 22 12.42 -0.87 -6.44
N THR A 23 13.53 -0.27 -6.86
CA THR A 23 14.15 0.88 -6.18
C THR A 23 13.57 2.21 -6.63
N MET A 24 12.64 2.22 -7.60
CA MET A 24 12.06 3.44 -8.20
C MET A 24 10.52 3.36 -8.39
N PRO A 25 9.77 3.07 -7.32
CA PRO A 25 8.32 2.87 -7.36
C PRO A 25 7.50 4.05 -7.89
N PHE A 26 7.85 5.31 -7.59
CA PHE A 26 7.14 6.46 -8.14
C PHE A 26 7.33 6.54 -9.65
N SER A 27 8.57 6.40 -10.10
CA SER A 27 8.84 6.38 -11.53
C SER A 27 8.11 5.25 -12.24
N ASP A 28 8.06 4.05 -11.64
CA ASP A 28 7.42 2.89 -12.24
C ASP A 28 5.89 3.00 -12.32
N VAL A 29 5.27 3.73 -11.37
CA VAL A 29 3.82 3.94 -11.32
C VAL A 29 3.41 5.14 -12.17
N PHE A 30 4.15 6.25 -12.08
CA PHE A 30 3.71 7.53 -12.63
C PHE A 30 4.30 7.85 -14.00
N LEU A 31 5.32 7.11 -14.49
CA LEU A 31 5.91 7.29 -15.81
C LEU A 31 5.62 6.10 -16.76
N PRO A 32 4.83 6.30 -17.83
CA PRO A 32 4.38 5.22 -18.70
C PRO A 32 5.51 4.53 -19.48
N TYR A 33 6.58 5.24 -19.82
CA TYR A 33 7.70 4.68 -20.61
C TYR A 33 8.64 3.79 -19.79
N ARG A 34 8.69 3.97 -18.47
CA ARG A 34 9.56 3.16 -17.58
C ARG A 34 8.96 1.78 -17.30
N TYR A 35 7.64 1.73 -17.17
CA TYR A 35 6.87 0.48 -17.11
C TYR A 35 7.19 -0.44 -18.31
N ILE A 36 7.26 0.13 -19.52
CA ILE A 36 7.63 -0.62 -20.73
C ILE A 36 9.10 -1.06 -20.71
N GLY A 37 10.01 -0.22 -20.21
CA GLY A 37 11.43 -0.57 -20.06
C GLY A 37 11.67 -1.75 -19.13
N LEU A 38 10.93 -1.85 -18.01
CA LEU A 38 10.98 -3.02 -17.12
C LEU A 38 10.43 -4.29 -17.77
N LEU A 39 9.38 -4.17 -18.58
CA LEU A 39 8.81 -5.29 -19.34
C LEU A 39 9.72 -5.78 -20.47
N LEU A 40 10.50 -4.88 -21.08
CA LEU A 40 11.42 -5.21 -22.18
C LEU A 40 12.81 -5.65 -21.71
N GLY A 41 13.25 -5.21 -20.53
CA GLY A 41 14.63 -5.40 -20.03
C GLY A 41 14.88 -6.65 -19.19
N SER A 42 13.85 -7.46 -18.90
CA SER A 42 13.98 -8.59 -17.97
C SER A 42 13.59 -9.92 -18.63
N LYS A 43 14.59 -10.63 -19.18
CA LYS A 43 14.41 -12.01 -19.66
C LYS A 43 13.90 -12.97 -18.56
N GLU A 44 14.06 -12.61 -17.29
CA GLU A 44 13.51 -13.35 -16.13
C GLU A 44 12.04 -13.06 -15.80
N LEU A 45 11.48 -11.88 -16.15
CA LEU A 45 10.04 -11.61 -15.96
C LEU A 45 9.19 -12.09 -17.15
N THR A 46 9.82 -12.42 -18.29
CA THR A 46 9.11 -12.82 -19.51
C THR A 46 8.53 -14.24 -19.50
N GLU A 47 9.06 -15.17 -18.68
CA GLU A 47 8.53 -16.54 -18.65
C GLU A 47 7.31 -16.74 -17.72
N THR A 48 7.08 -15.86 -16.75
CA THR A 48 5.99 -16.03 -15.77
C THR A 48 4.78 -15.12 -16.01
N MET A 49 4.89 -14.12 -16.89
CA MET A 49 3.80 -13.22 -17.27
C MET A 49 3.52 -13.25 -18.78
N LYS A 50 3.01 -14.38 -19.30
CA LYS A 50 2.30 -14.34 -20.60
C LYS A 50 1.15 -13.33 -20.48
N PRO A 51 0.88 -12.48 -21.50
CA PRO A 51 -0.31 -11.63 -21.51
C PRO A 51 -1.52 -12.55 -21.39
N ARG A 52 -2.13 -12.59 -20.20
CA ARG A 52 -3.43 -13.23 -20.02
C ARG A 52 -4.36 -12.47 -20.96
N LYS A 53 -4.94 -13.17 -21.95
CA LYS A 53 -6.18 -12.72 -22.61
C LYS A 53 -7.02 -12.05 -21.54
N ILE A 54 -7.44 -10.80 -21.76
CA ILE A 54 -8.32 -10.06 -20.85
C ILE A 54 -9.55 -10.93 -20.66
N ARG A 55 -9.53 -11.76 -19.61
CA ARG A 55 -10.71 -12.43 -19.11
C ARG A 55 -11.51 -11.29 -18.49
N LYS A 56 -12.78 -11.16 -18.88
CA LYS A 56 -13.72 -10.22 -18.24
C LYS A 56 -13.44 -10.19 -16.74
N PRO A 57 -13.37 -9.01 -16.10
CA PRO A 57 -13.04 -8.91 -14.68
C PRO A 57 -13.96 -9.85 -13.92
N HIS A 58 -13.39 -10.95 -13.44
CA HIS A 58 -14.08 -11.82 -12.51
C HIS A 58 -14.12 -11.03 -11.20
N PRO A 59 -15.28 -10.89 -10.54
CA PRO A 59 -15.35 -10.17 -9.28
C PRO A 59 -14.55 -10.96 -8.24
N ARG A 60 -13.27 -10.64 -8.13
CA ARG A 60 -12.35 -11.19 -7.13
C ARG A 60 -12.44 -10.29 -5.93
N ASN A 61 -13.03 -10.84 -4.86
CA ASN A 61 -13.12 -10.30 -3.51
C ASN A 61 -13.78 -8.93 -3.43
N ASN A 62 -14.91 -8.89 -2.72
CA ASN A 62 -15.74 -7.71 -2.50
C ASN A 62 -15.10 -6.74 -1.49
N MET A 63 -13.82 -6.41 -1.65
CA MET A 63 -13.13 -5.45 -0.78
C MET A 63 -13.20 -4.07 -1.42
N ARG A 64 -13.99 -3.18 -0.81
CA ARG A 64 -14.20 -1.82 -1.26
C ARG A 64 -13.02 -0.97 -0.76
N LEU A 65 -12.11 -0.61 -1.66
CA LEU A 65 -11.10 0.41 -1.39
C LEU A 65 -11.82 1.76 -1.36
N VAL A 66 -11.94 2.39 -0.20
CA VAL A 66 -12.49 3.75 -0.06
C VAL A 66 -11.32 4.69 0.13
N LEU A 67 -10.71 5.10 -0.99
CA LEU A 67 -9.67 6.11 -0.95
C LEU A 67 -10.23 7.43 -1.46
N ASP A 68 -10.13 8.47 -0.63
CA ASP A 68 -10.31 9.83 -1.09
C ASP A 68 -9.22 10.16 -2.11
N LYS A 69 -9.57 10.98 -3.11
CA LYS A 69 -8.63 11.34 -4.18
C LYS A 69 -7.50 12.17 -3.56
N MET A 70 -6.28 11.65 -3.63
CA MET A 70 -5.08 12.35 -3.20
C MET A 70 -4.47 13.08 -4.40
N THR A 71 -3.86 14.25 -4.17
CA THR A 71 -3.20 15.02 -5.22
C THR A 71 -1.70 15.08 -4.96
N LEU A 72 -0.91 14.74 -5.97
CA LEU A 72 0.55 14.84 -5.94
C LEU A 72 1.04 15.84 -6.98
N LYS A 73 2.08 16.59 -6.64
CA LYS A 73 2.84 17.40 -7.61
C LYS A 73 4.22 16.78 -7.80
N LEU A 74 4.42 16.17 -8.96
CA LEU A 74 5.62 15.41 -9.29
C LEU A 74 6.65 16.32 -9.96
N MET A 75 7.89 16.31 -9.48
CA MET A 75 9.03 16.85 -10.21
C MET A 75 9.66 15.74 -11.06
N VAL A 76 9.52 15.84 -12.38
CA VAL A 76 10.00 14.81 -13.32
C VAL A 76 11.24 15.29 -14.09
N SER A 77 12.28 14.47 -14.12
CA SER A 77 13.41 14.61 -15.02
C SER A 77 13.14 13.90 -16.34
N LYS A 78 12.87 14.67 -17.40
CA LYS A 78 12.59 14.11 -18.74
C LYS A 78 13.82 13.44 -19.36
N SER A 79 15.02 13.97 -19.10
CA SER A 79 16.26 13.40 -19.62
C SER A 79 16.61 12.06 -18.98
N ARG A 80 16.26 11.87 -17.71
CA ARG A 80 16.46 10.61 -16.96
C ARG A 80 15.24 9.69 -16.97
N ASN A 81 14.10 10.17 -17.48
CA ASN A 81 12.81 9.51 -17.39
C ASN A 81 12.50 9.04 -15.96
N GLU A 82 12.60 9.97 -15.01
CA GLU A 82 12.61 9.69 -13.56
C GLU A 82 11.77 10.73 -12.80
N VAL A 83 11.06 10.30 -11.76
CA VAL A 83 10.45 11.18 -10.76
C VAL A 83 11.51 11.50 -9.70
N LEU A 84 11.96 12.75 -9.66
CA LEU A 84 12.96 13.19 -8.67
C LEU A 84 12.35 13.23 -7.27
N TYR A 85 11.14 13.78 -7.17
CA TYR A 85 10.33 13.76 -5.96
C TYR A 85 8.86 14.10 -6.26
N ALA A 86 8.00 13.80 -5.30
CA ALA A 86 6.61 14.24 -5.23
C ALA A 86 6.43 15.19 -4.05
N GLU A 87 5.81 16.34 -4.29
CA GLU A 87 5.20 17.15 -3.25
C GLU A 87 3.82 16.54 -2.92
N ALA A 88 3.59 16.25 -1.65
CA ALA A 88 2.43 15.54 -1.15
C ALA A 88 1.87 16.16 0.14
N GLY A 89 0.56 16.08 0.32
CA GLY A 89 -0.09 16.40 1.58
C GLY A 89 0.04 15.27 2.61
N ALA A 90 -0.43 15.55 3.84
CA ALA A 90 -0.43 14.58 4.93
C ALA A 90 -1.22 13.31 4.61
N ASP A 91 -2.33 13.43 3.87
CA ASP A 91 -3.18 12.32 3.43
C ASP A 91 -2.40 11.20 2.72
N PHE A 92 -1.52 11.58 1.80
CA PHE A 92 -0.69 10.65 1.05
C PHE A 92 0.50 10.13 1.87
N VAL A 93 1.10 10.96 2.71
CA VAL A 93 2.22 10.54 3.57
C VAL A 93 1.75 9.55 4.64
N ASP A 94 0.62 9.82 5.28
CA ASP A 94 -0.04 8.89 6.21
C ASP A 94 -0.34 7.56 5.54
N PHE A 95 -0.73 7.60 4.26
CA PHE A 95 -0.88 6.38 3.48
C PHE A 95 0.44 5.60 3.37
N ILE A 96 1.54 6.25 2.96
CA ILE A 96 2.85 5.59 2.84
C ILE A 96 3.26 4.99 4.19
N PHE A 97 3.11 5.74 5.28
CA PHE A 97 3.46 5.25 6.61
C PHE A 97 2.57 4.08 7.04
N ARG A 98 1.29 4.07 6.64
CA ARG A 98 0.41 2.92 6.89
C ARG A 98 0.86 1.65 6.18
N ILE A 99 1.62 1.71 5.07
CA ILE A 99 2.20 0.50 4.46
C ILE A 99 3.02 -0.29 5.50
N LEU A 100 3.73 0.41 6.39
CA LEU A 100 4.55 -0.20 7.44
C LEU A 100 3.72 -0.93 8.51
N THR A 101 2.44 -0.60 8.64
CA THR A 101 1.54 -1.16 9.64
C THR A 101 0.67 -2.29 9.08
N LEU A 102 0.73 -2.55 7.77
CA LEU A 102 -0.05 -3.62 7.14
C LEU A 102 0.59 -4.98 7.41
N PRO A 103 -0.14 -5.93 8.00
CA PRO A 103 0.36 -7.28 8.13
C PRO A 103 0.55 -7.93 6.76
N LEU A 104 1.65 -8.66 6.58
CA LEU A 104 2.04 -9.23 5.29
C LEU A 104 0.94 -10.10 4.65
N GLY A 105 0.20 -10.87 5.45
CA GLY A 105 -0.94 -11.67 4.97
C GLY A 105 -2.03 -10.81 4.31
N SER A 106 -2.33 -9.65 4.90
CA SER A 106 -3.26 -8.67 4.34
C SER A 106 -2.72 -8.08 3.03
N VAL A 107 -1.44 -7.69 2.99
CA VAL A 107 -0.78 -7.15 1.78
C VAL A 107 -0.90 -8.13 0.62
N ILE A 108 -0.54 -9.40 0.83
CA ILE A 108 -0.61 -10.43 -0.22
C ILE A 108 -2.06 -10.66 -0.67
N LYS A 109 -3.02 -10.68 0.27
CA LYS A 109 -4.44 -10.79 -0.05
C LYS A 109 -4.94 -9.62 -0.89
N ILE A 110 -4.55 -8.40 -0.55
CA ILE A 110 -4.84 -7.16 -1.29
C ILE A 110 -4.29 -7.25 -2.72
N LEU A 111 -3.07 -7.78 -2.87
CA LEU A 111 -2.41 -8.01 -4.16
C LEU A 111 -2.94 -9.26 -4.90
N GLY A 112 -4.04 -9.85 -4.43
CA GLY A 112 -4.75 -10.94 -5.10
C GLY A 112 -4.10 -12.33 -4.93
N GLY A 113 -3.27 -12.53 -3.91
CA GLY A 113 -2.57 -13.78 -3.65
C GLY A 113 -1.44 -14.09 -4.65
N ASN A 114 -1.04 -13.09 -5.44
CA ASN A 114 0.02 -13.20 -6.43
C ASN A 114 0.77 -11.87 -6.56
N THR A 115 1.69 -11.66 -5.64
CA THR A 115 2.55 -10.48 -5.49
C THR A 115 3.69 -10.43 -6.51
N ASN A 116 4.04 -11.57 -7.12
CA ASN A 116 5.27 -11.79 -7.88
C ASN A 116 6.55 -11.71 -7.01
N MET A 117 6.43 -11.87 -5.69
CA MET A 117 7.58 -11.94 -4.75
C MET A 117 8.05 -13.39 -4.54
N GLY A 118 7.84 -14.26 -5.53
CA GLY A 118 8.34 -15.64 -5.53
C GLY A 118 7.82 -16.49 -4.36
N CYS A 119 8.69 -16.77 -3.40
CA CYS A 119 8.41 -17.68 -2.27
C CYS A 119 7.29 -17.19 -1.34
N ILE A 120 7.09 -15.88 -1.23
CA ILE A 120 6.02 -15.29 -0.41
C ILE A 120 4.63 -15.68 -0.93
N ASP A 121 4.46 -15.77 -2.24
CA ASP A 121 3.19 -16.23 -2.83
C ASP A 121 2.95 -17.71 -2.53
N ASN A 122 4.01 -18.52 -2.48
CA ASN A 122 3.91 -19.94 -2.09
C ASN A 122 3.55 -20.08 -0.61
N LEU A 123 4.11 -19.23 0.26
CA LEU A 123 3.76 -19.18 1.68
C LEU A 123 2.28 -18.82 1.86
N TYR A 124 1.78 -17.81 1.13
CA TYR A 124 0.37 -17.44 1.17
C TYR A 124 -0.54 -18.56 0.67
N LYS A 125 -0.22 -19.19 -0.46
CA LYS A 125 -1.03 -20.29 -1.04
C LYS A 125 -1.06 -21.52 -0.15
N SER A 126 0.03 -21.80 0.57
CA SER A 126 0.14 -22.90 1.52
C SER A 126 -0.94 -22.85 2.61
N THR A 127 -1.45 -21.66 2.93
CA THR A 127 -2.55 -21.53 3.89
C THR A 127 -3.85 -22.20 3.43
N GLY A 128 -4.03 -22.48 2.14
CA GLY A 128 -5.23 -23.09 1.55
C GLY A 128 -5.37 -24.58 1.79
N ASN A 129 -4.40 -25.18 2.48
CA ASN A 129 -4.33 -26.61 2.71
C ASN A 129 -4.98 -27.04 4.03
N ASN A 130 -5.29 -28.32 4.10
CA ASN A 130 -6.09 -29.00 5.12
C ASN A 130 -5.44 -29.03 6.52
N TYR A 131 -4.24 -28.47 6.68
CA TYR A 131 -3.47 -28.49 7.92
C TYR A 131 -3.66 -27.24 8.80
N ILE A 132 -4.39 -26.22 8.35
CA ILE A 132 -4.80 -25.13 9.25
C ILE A 132 -5.92 -25.62 10.17
N LYS A 133 -5.78 -25.35 11.47
CA LYS A 133 -6.70 -25.80 12.53
C LYS A 133 -8.18 -25.44 12.30
N SER A 134 -8.48 -24.33 11.64
CA SER A 134 -9.84 -23.91 11.29
C SER A 134 -9.84 -22.77 10.27
N GLU A 135 -10.98 -22.55 9.60
CA GLU A 135 -11.18 -21.37 8.74
C GLU A 135 -11.03 -20.05 9.51
N LYS A 136 -11.39 -20.05 10.81
CA LYS A 136 -11.17 -18.89 11.68
C LYS A 136 -9.67 -18.57 11.82
N CYS A 137 -8.84 -19.56 12.11
CA CYS A 137 -7.39 -19.38 12.17
C CYS A 137 -6.81 -18.91 10.83
N ARG A 138 -7.31 -19.45 9.72
CA ARG A 138 -6.91 -19.01 8.37
C ARG A 138 -7.25 -17.54 8.13
N SER A 139 -8.48 -17.12 8.44
CA SER A 139 -8.89 -15.73 8.27
C SER A 139 -8.06 -14.76 9.12
N MET A 140 -7.67 -15.15 10.34
CA MET A 140 -6.78 -14.36 11.21
C MET A 140 -5.37 -14.19 10.62
N LEU A 141 -4.87 -15.16 9.85
CA LEU A 141 -3.55 -15.07 9.19
C LEU A 141 -3.60 -14.23 7.89
N LEU A 142 -4.69 -14.33 7.12
CA LEU A 142 -4.83 -13.70 5.80
C LEU A 142 -5.45 -12.30 5.84
N SER A 143 -6.16 -11.98 6.91
CA SER A 143 -6.66 -10.64 7.21
C SER A 143 -6.65 -10.42 8.72
N PRO A 144 -5.45 -10.42 9.32
CA PRO A 144 -5.31 -9.94 10.69
C PRO A 144 -5.85 -8.52 10.79
N LYS A 145 -6.48 -8.27 11.93
CA LYS A 145 -6.92 -6.94 12.29
C LYS A 145 -5.71 -6.10 12.66
N ILE A 146 -5.71 -4.83 12.26
CA ILE A 146 -4.65 -3.89 12.61
C ILE A 146 -4.84 -3.50 14.10
N PRO A 147 -3.76 -3.31 14.89
CA PRO A 147 -3.88 -2.81 16.25
C PRO A 147 -4.66 -1.49 16.32
N GLN A 148 -5.35 -1.27 17.44
CA GLN A 148 -6.11 -0.05 17.69
C GLN A 148 -5.24 1.19 17.50
N HIS A 149 -5.81 2.26 16.93
CA HIS A 149 -5.15 3.55 16.70
C HIS A 149 -4.07 3.59 15.61
N TYR A 150 -3.75 2.47 14.97
CA TYR A 150 -2.85 2.45 13.80
C TYR A 150 -3.59 2.67 12.48
N ASN A 151 -4.93 2.82 12.52
CA ASN A 151 -5.68 3.24 11.36
C ASN A 151 -5.59 4.76 11.17
N CYS A 152 -5.66 5.22 9.93
CA CYS A 152 -5.81 6.63 9.59
C CYS A 152 -7.23 6.86 9.06
N ASP A 153 -7.71 8.11 9.08
CA ASP A 153 -9.07 8.46 8.61
C ASP A 153 -9.32 8.05 7.14
N SER A 154 -8.25 7.89 6.36
CA SER A 154 -8.31 7.34 5.01
C SER A 154 -8.59 5.82 5.04
N GLN A 155 -9.83 5.39 4.78
CA GLN A 155 -10.26 3.99 4.77
C GLN A 155 -9.79 3.18 3.54
N LEU A 156 -8.48 3.05 3.35
CA LEU A 156 -7.92 2.34 2.19
C LEU A 156 -8.29 0.87 2.16
N PHE A 157 -8.49 0.22 3.31
CA PHE A 157 -8.82 -1.19 3.42
C PHE A 157 -9.91 -1.39 4.48
N ASP A 158 -10.86 -2.30 4.24
CA ASP A 158 -11.80 -2.82 5.25
C ASP A 158 -11.07 -3.72 6.28
N THR A 159 -9.93 -3.24 6.78
CA THR A 159 -9.22 -3.85 7.90
C THR A 159 -9.86 -3.30 9.16
N LYS A 160 -10.79 -4.07 9.71
CA LYS A 160 -11.39 -3.76 11.01
C LYS A 160 -10.27 -3.72 12.05
N GLU A 161 -10.25 -2.69 12.87
CA GLU A 161 -9.34 -2.65 14.02
C GLU A 161 -9.64 -3.82 14.96
N GLY A 162 -8.57 -4.39 15.50
CA GLY A 162 -8.63 -5.47 16.46
C GLY A 162 -8.87 -4.90 17.83
N ILE A 163 -10.12 -4.90 18.30
CA ILE A 163 -10.37 -4.81 19.73
C ILE A 163 -9.95 -6.15 20.32
N GLU A 164 -8.73 -6.22 20.84
CA GLU A 164 -8.34 -7.29 21.76
C GLU A 164 -7.73 -6.63 22.98
N LEU A 165 -8.55 -6.44 24.02
CA LEU A 165 -8.02 -6.29 25.36
C LEU A 165 -8.83 -7.09 26.35
N ALA A 166 -8.08 -7.79 27.22
CA ALA A 166 -8.51 -8.19 28.54
C ALA A 166 -9.06 -6.96 29.28
N LYS A 167 -10.20 -7.11 29.94
CA LYS A 167 -10.84 -6.06 30.74
C LYS A 167 -9.80 -5.36 31.64
N GLY A 168 -9.58 -4.05 31.46
CA GLY A 168 -8.90 -3.21 32.47
C GLY A 168 -7.73 -2.33 32.02
N TYR A 169 -7.30 -2.34 30.76
CA TYR A 169 -6.26 -1.42 30.25
C TYR A 169 -6.84 -0.48 29.19
N GLU A 170 -6.56 0.82 29.29
CA GLU A 170 -6.80 1.78 28.21
C GLU A 170 -5.59 1.76 27.28
N VAL A 171 -5.80 1.52 25.98
CA VAL A 171 -4.74 1.71 24.98
C VAL A 171 -4.56 3.20 24.78
N VAL A 172 -3.37 3.71 25.10
CA VAL A 172 -3.00 5.09 24.76
C VAL A 172 -2.82 5.19 23.25
N ASN A 173 -3.45 6.19 22.62
CA ASN A 173 -3.27 6.45 21.21
C ASN A 173 -1.81 6.88 20.96
N PRO A 174 -0.99 6.12 20.23
CA PRO A 174 0.41 6.48 19.99
C PRO A 174 0.56 7.74 19.13
N LYS A 175 -0.48 8.15 18.40
CA LYS A 175 -0.50 9.38 17.60
C LYS A 175 -0.90 10.62 18.42
N SER A 176 -1.45 10.43 19.62
CA SER A 176 -1.79 11.53 20.54
C SER A 176 -1.74 11.04 22.00
N PRO A 177 -0.67 11.36 22.75
CA PRO A 177 -0.54 10.94 24.14
C PRO A 177 -1.47 11.69 25.11
N SER A 178 -2.22 12.70 24.65
CA SER A 178 -3.19 13.45 25.45
C SER A 178 -4.61 12.91 25.31
N LEU A 179 -5.35 12.85 26.42
CA LEU A 179 -6.71 12.31 26.54
C LEU A 179 -7.79 13.08 25.73
N GLU A 180 -7.47 14.27 25.23
CA GLU A 180 -8.41 15.22 24.63
C GLU A 180 -8.14 15.44 23.14
N THR A 181 -8.51 14.51 22.27
CA THR A 181 -9.19 14.82 20.99
C THR A 181 -9.55 13.56 20.22
N ALA A 182 -10.49 13.74 19.29
CA ALA A 182 -11.17 12.75 18.49
C ALA A 182 -10.29 11.59 18.01
N SER A 183 -10.88 10.40 18.02
CA SER A 183 -10.46 9.26 17.20
C SER A 183 -10.41 9.69 15.72
N GLY A 184 -9.31 10.29 15.28
CA GLY A 184 -9.13 10.75 13.91
C GLY A 184 -7.98 11.73 13.82
N GLY A 185 -6.88 11.27 13.23
CA GLY A 185 -5.65 12.01 13.08
C GLY A 185 -4.63 11.16 12.34
N GLY A 186 -3.90 11.79 11.43
CA GLY A 186 -2.77 11.22 10.72
C GLY A 186 -1.58 10.86 11.61
N PHE A 187 -0.56 10.23 11.04
CA PHE A 187 0.77 10.14 11.63
C PHE A 187 1.54 11.45 11.48
N VAL A 188 1.17 12.29 10.51
CA VAL A 188 1.90 13.51 10.17
C VAL A 188 1.04 14.77 10.25
N ASN A 189 1.70 15.93 10.29
CA ASN A 189 1.06 17.23 10.42
C ASN A 189 0.36 17.63 9.11
N ASP A 190 -0.93 17.94 9.18
CA ASP A 190 -1.78 18.29 8.03
C ASP A 190 -1.56 19.72 7.50
N GLN A 191 -0.82 20.56 8.22
CA GLN A 191 -0.53 21.95 7.85
C GLN A 191 0.74 22.12 7.00
N ILE A 192 1.48 21.05 6.73
CA ILE A 192 2.72 21.10 5.96
C ILE A 192 2.70 20.17 4.76
N THR A 193 3.45 20.56 3.74
CA THR A 193 3.71 19.74 2.57
C THR A 193 4.95 18.90 2.79
N TYR A 194 4.99 17.72 2.17
CA TYR A 194 6.11 16.80 2.25
C TYR A 194 6.72 16.55 0.88
N ILE A 195 8.03 16.34 0.86
CA ILE A 195 8.76 15.75 -0.25
C ILE A 195 8.80 14.24 -0.04
N VAL A 196 8.41 13.49 -1.06
CA VAL A 196 8.56 12.03 -1.12
C VAL A 196 9.40 11.64 -2.34
N THR A 197 10.45 10.85 -2.15
CA THR A 197 11.33 10.40 -3.24
C THR A 197 10.99 8.99 -3.73
N ASP A 198 11.60 8.57 -4.84
CA ASP A 198 11.53 7.19 -5.34
C ASP A 198 12.00 6.16 -4.29
N GLU A 199 12.95 6.52 -3.42
CA GLU A 199 13.39 5.68 -2.30
C GLU A 199 12.37 5.59 -1.15
N LEU A 200 11.17 6.14 -1.33
CA LEU A 200 10.15 6.34 -0.29
C LEU A 200 10.67 7.14 0.92
N SER A 201 11.69 7.97 0.71
CA SER A 201 12.15 8.92 1.73
C SER A 201 11.15 10.06 1.84
N VAL A 202 10.64 10.29 3.05
CA VAL A 202 9.69 11.37 3.35
C VAL A 202 10.39 12.45 4.17
N LYS A 203 10.29 13.71 3.74
CA LYS A 203 10.81 14.88 4.45
C LYS A 203 9.81 16.02 4.42
N PRO A 204 9.68 16.84 5.48
CA PRO A 204 8.92 18.08 5.39
C PRO A 204 9.56 19.01 4.35
N LEU A 205 8.74 19.72 3.60
CA LEU A 205 9.17 20.74 2.62
C LEU A 205 9.56 22.05 3.32
#